data_AF-A0A2M7FLC7-F1
#
_entry.id   AF-A0A2M7FLC7-F1
#
_cell.length_a   1.000
_cell.length_b   1.000
_cell.length_c   1.000
_cell.angle_alpha   90.00
_cell.angle_beta   90.00
_cell.angle_gamma   90.00
#
_symmetry.space_group_name_H-M   'P 1'
#
loop_
_entity.id
_entity.type
_entity.pdbx_description
1 polymer ?
#
loop_
_entity_poly.entity_id
_entity_poly.type
_entity_poly.pdbx_seq_one_letter_code
_entity_poly.pdbx_strand_id
1 'polypeptide(L)'
;MSIPKNCSKVTSLSEMKALLSPHEAIGLKDYVSRKAEDCEPFDVAVVSSEHANCDSLPLRYCMHFQSDAVITLKRVELSRKPQYKQDRVALDAYFDDAVGNEQFGHFIIGERSGFDKPVLITVWRHDANTEEHLSDVMSSLRKRGVLSPAALIELHPEYLNGSIRTHDDLVLLLATRMSMEQVKQMKEVVANSVKFTNEVIAQRDDALTRATQAAEKLKIVTVEKDQAVEDSRKKDEEIARLQRQSLMVPDRGVVVTPSNVATIVDVTEGVQGRNNQRAIILHMSDGTSRANNWDREYDSRLKLALALKGKKVRTDVWNRPGTNYKWENWFKNIYVV
;
A
#
# COMPACT_ATOMS: atom_id res chain seq x y z
N MET A 1 -30.19 -37.65 -23.19
CA MET A 1 -30.52 -36.39 -22.49
C MET A 1 -30.31 -36.62 -21.01
N SER A 2 -29.21 -36.11 -20.46
CA SER A 2 -28.90 -36.19 -19.03
C SER A 2 -28.76 -34.78 -18.48
N ILE A 3 -29.57 -34.44 -17.49
CA ILE A 3 -29.47 -33.20 -16.73
C ILE A 3 -28.47 -33.47 -15.60
N PRO A 4 -27.37 -32.69 -15.44
CA PRO A 4 -26.58 -32.76 -14.24
C PRO A 4 -27.20 -31.83 -13.17
N LYS A 5 -27.70 -32.45 -12.10
CA LYS A 5 -27.97 -31.79 -10.81
C LYS A 5 -26.64 -31.45 -10.15
N ASN A 6 -26.30 -30.17 -10.06
CA ASN A 6 -25.30 -29.70 -9.08
C ASN A 6 -26.03 -28.94 -7.97
N CYS A 7 -26.45 -29.68 -6.94
CA CYS A 7 -26.67 -29.13 -5.61
C CYS A 7 -25.31 -28.99 -4.93
N SER A 8 -24.67 -27.82 -5.00
CA SER A 8 -23.62 -27.47 -4.05
C SER A 8 -24.28 -27.08 -2.73
N LYS A 9 -24.18 -27.99 -1.76
CA LYS A 9 -24.52 -27.73 -0.35
C LYS A 9 -23.62 -26.62 0.16
N VAL A 10 -24.22 -25.53 0.63
CA VAL A 10 -23.56 -24.54 1.50
C VAL A 10 -23.23 -25.28 2.79
N THR A 11 -21.94 -25.41 3.11
CA THR A 11 -21.48 -26.13 4.30
C THR A 11 -20.45 -25.32 5.05
N SER A 12 -20.87 -24.17 5.58
CA SER A 12 -20.42 -23.73 6.92
C SER A 12 -21.33 -22.64 7.47
N LEU A 13 -21.52 -22.61 8.80
CA LEU A 13 -22.18 -21.52 9.52
C LEU A 13 -21.49 -20.16 9.27
N SER A 14 -20.19 -20.19 9.02
CA SER A 14 -19.36 -19.05 8.62
C SER A 14 -19.73 -18.49 7.24
N GLU A 15 -20.03 -19.33 6.25
CA GLU A 15 -20.50 -18.90 4.92
C GLU A 15 -21.93 -18.31 4.98
N MET A 16 -22.78 -18.82 5.87
CA MET A 16 -24.10 -18.23 6.11
C MET A 16 -24.02 -16.87 6.81
N LYS A 17 -23.03 -16.67 7.70
CA LYS A 17 -22.80 -15.38 8.40
C LYS A 17 -22.32 -14.31 7.42
N ALA A 18 -21.45 -14.68 6.47
CA ALA A 18 -20.98 -13.80 5.39
C ALA A 18 -22.11 -13.34 4.44
N LEU A 19 -23.17 -14.15 4.26
CA LEU A 19 -24.35 -13.80 3.48
C LEU A 19 -25.32 -12.85 4.22
N LEU A 20 -25.31 -12.87 5.55
CA LEU A 20 -26.20 -12.06 6.40
C LEU A 20 -25.58 -10.70 6.79
N SER A 21 -24.26 -10.56 6.72
CA SER A 21 -23.55 -9.33 7.06
C SER A 21 -22.30 -9.17 6.18
N PRO A 22 -22.45 -8.57 4.97
CA PRO A 22 -21.38 -8.48 3.99
C PRO A 22 -20.09 -7.79 4.49
N HIS A 23 -20.22 -6.91 5.48
CA HIS A 23 -19.11 -6.19 6.12
C HIS A 23 -18.33 -7.04 7.15
N GLU A 24 -18.91 -8.12 7.70
CA GLU A 24 -18.17 -9.03 8.59
C GLU A 24 -17.19 -9.92 7.80
N ALA A 25 -17.45 -10.15 6.51
CA ALA A 25 -16.59 -10.95 5.62
C ALA A 25 -15.49 -10.13 4.93
N ILE A 26 -15.70 -8.82 4.78
CA ILE A 26 -14.81 -7.85 4.15
C ILE A 26 -14.74 -6.68 5.13
N GLY A 27 -13.69 -6.63 5.97
CA GLY A 27 -13.64 -5.71 7.12
C GLY A 27 -13.98 -4.26 6.76
N LEU A 28 -14.49 -3.48 7.73
CA LEU A 28 -15.12 -2.17 7.53
C LEU A 28 -14.37 -1.23 6.59
N LYS A 29 -13.05 -1.16 6.71
CA LYS A 29 -12.24 -0.30 5.84
C LYS A 29 -12.38 -0.67 4.36
N ASP A 30 -12.36 -1.95 4.05
CA ASP A 30 -12.50 -2.46 2.68
C ASP A 30 -13.95 -2.30 2.19
N TYR A 31 -14.94 -2.51 3.07
CA TYR A 31 -16.34 -2.24 2.77
C TYR A 31 -16.58 -0.77 2.37
N VAL A 32 -16.10 0.18 3.19
CA VAL A 32 -16.26 1.62 2.91
C VAL A 32 -15.45 2.03 1.68
N SER A 33 -14.26 1.45 1.47
CA SER A 33 -13.45 1.74 0.28
C SER A 33 -14.19 1.37 -1.01
N ARG A 34 -14.81 0.19 -1.06
CA ARG A 34 -15.63 -0.21 -2.22
C ARG A 34 -16.82 0.71 -2.44
N LYS A 35 -17.55 1.05 -1.38
CA LYS A 35 -18.69 1.99 -1.48
C LYS A 35 -18.27 3.37 -1.99
N ALA A 36 -17.11 3.86 -1.56
CA ALA A 36 -16.54 5.12 -2.03
C ALA A 36 -16.11 5.03 -3.51
N GLU A 37 -15.44 3.94 -3.92
CA GLU A 37 -15.03 3.69 -5.31
C GLU A 37 -16.22 3.61 -6.27
N ASP A 38 -17.29 2.91 -5.85
CA ASP A 38 -18.51 2.73 -6.64
C ASP A 38 -19.47 3.93 -6.56
N CYS A 39 -19.12 4.98 -5.81
CA CYS A 39 -19.98 6.12 -5.48
C CYS A 39 -21.35 5.71 -4.89
N GLU A 40 -21.43 4.53 -4.26
CA GLU A 40 -22.67 3.98 -3.75
C GLU A 40 -23.00 4.54 -2.36
N PRO A 41 -24.24 4.99 -2.13
CA PRO A 41 -24.65 5.35 -0.78
C PRO A 41 -24.71 4.12 0.13
N PHE A 42 -24.49 4.33 1.42
CA PHE A 42 -24.67 3.27 2.41
C PHE A 42 -25.19 3.79 3.74
N ASP A 43 -25.83 2.89 4.47
CA ASP A 43 -26.48 3.20 5.74
C ASP A 43 -25.52 3.03 6.91
N VAL A 44 -25.60 3.95 7.87
CA VAL A 44 -24.89 3.88 9.14
C VAL A 44 -25.87 3.99 10.30
N ALA A 45 -25.65 3.16 11.32
CA ALA A 45 -26.47 3.13 12.53
C ALA A 45 -26.07 4.27 13.48
N VAL A 46 -27.07 5.00 13.97
CA VAL A 46 -26.93 6.06 14.97
C VAL A 46 -27.51 5.55 16.27
N VAL A 47 -26.64 5.20 17.22
CA VAL A 47 -27.07 4.67 18.51
C VAL A 47 -27.52 5.80 19.42
N SER A 48 -28.74 5.68 19.94
CA SER A 48 -29.44 6.73 20.68
C SER A 48 -28.68 7.24 21.91
N SER A 49 -28.03 6.35 22.64
CA SER A 49 -27.29 6.66 23.88
C SER A 49 -25.85 7.11 23.67
N GLU A 50 -25.40 7.24 22.42
CA GLU A 50 -23.97 7.42 22.10
C GLU A 50 -23.60 8.82 21.62
N HIS A 51 -22.29 9.04 21.56
CA HIS A 51 -21.68 10.34 21.32
C HIS A 51 -22.20 11.04 20.06
N ALA A 52 -22.31 10.33 18.94
CA ALA A 52 -22.86 10.89 17.71
C ALA A 52 -24.24 11.51 17.91
N ASN A 53 -25.15 10.79 18.57
CA ASN A 53 -26.53 11.23 18.80
C ASN A 53 -26.70 12.18 19.98
N CYS A 54 -25.87 12.05 21.01
CA CYS A 54 -25.99 12.81 22.25
C CYS A 54 -25.24 14.14 22.25
N ASP A 55 -24.17 14.23 21.46
CA ASP A 55 -23.25 15.36 21.50
C ASP A 55 -23.09 16.00 20.11
N SER A 56 -22.76 15.20 19.09
CA SER A 56 -22.37 15.71 17.79
C SER A 56 -23.51 16.20 16.90
N LEU A 57 -24.50 15.36 16.65
CA LEU A 57 -25.69 15.72 15.86
C LEU A 57 -26.49 16.87 16.50
N PRO A 58 -26.69 16.92 17.84
CA PRO A 58 -27.40 18.01 18.49
C PRO A 58 -26.76 19.37 18.25
N LEU A 59 -25.46 19.52 18.55
CA LEU A 59 -24.79 20.82 18.42
C LEU A 59 -24.61 21.22 16.95
N ARG A 60 -24.27 20.27 16.07
CA ARG A 60 -23.78 20.61 14.72
C ARG A 60 -24.85 20.60 13.66
N TYR A 61 -25.93 19.85 13.87
CA TYR A 61 -26.98 19.67 12.87
C TYR A 61 -28.38 19.88 13.44
N CYS A 62 -28.52 20.29 14.71
CA CYS A 62 -29.83 20.46 15.35
C CYS A 62 -30.66 19.15 15.34
N MET A 63 -29.99 18.00 15.44
CA MET A 63 -30.61 16.68 15.27
C MET A 63 -30.38 15.81 16.51
N HIS A 64 -31.42 15.10 16.94
CA HIS A 64 -31.34 14.12 18.01
C HIS A 64 -32.42 13.05 17.83
N PHE A 65 -32.04 11.78 17.88
CA PHE A 65 -32.95 10.64 17.79
C PHE A 65 -33.26 10.07 19.17
N GLN A 66 -34.55 9.88 19.48
CA GLN A 66 -35.00 9.32 20.77
C GLN A 66 -34.74 7.80 20.89
N SER A 67 -34.60 7.12 19.76
CA SER A 67 -34.28 5.70 19.65
C SER A 67 -33.17 5.50 18.62
N ASP A 68 -32.58 4.31 18.59
CA ASP A 68 -31.59 3.96 17.57
C ASP A 68 -32.18 4.22 16.18
N ALA A 69 -31.37 4.85 15.34
CA ALA A 69 -31.79 5.32 14.02
C ALA A 69 -30.75 4.93 12.97
N VAL A 70 -31.08 5.19 11.71
CA VAL A 70 -30.18 4.97 10.58
C VAL A 70 -30.15 6.24 9.74
N ILE A 71 -28.96 6.66 9.33
CA ILE A 71 -28.78 7.71 8.32
C ILE A 71 -28.05 7.14 7.11
N THR A 72 -28.39 7.64 5.93
CA THR A 72 -27.75 7.22 4.68
C THR A 72 -26.68 8.23 4.31
N LEU A 73 -25.46 7.75 4.12
CA LEU A 73 -24.33 8.54 3.64
C LEU A 73 -24.25 8.45 2.11
N LYS A 74 -24.06 9.60 1.47
CA LYS A 74 -24.01 9.80 0.03
C LYS A 74 -22.68 10.44 -0.35
N ARG A 75 -22.19 10.20 -1.57
CA ARG A 75 -20.95 10.81 -2.11
C ARG A 75 -19.78 10.71 -1.12
N VAL A 76 -19.45 9.48 -0.76
CA VAL A 76 -18.50 9.19 0.31
C VAL A 76 -17.08 9.28 -0.22
N GLU A 77 -16.24 10.02 0.49
CA GLU A 77 -14.80 10.15 0.24
C GLU A 77 -14.02 9.69 1.48
N LEU A 78 -13.07 8.78 1.31
CA LEU A 78 -12.25 8.32 2.43
C LEU A 78 -11.27 9.41 2.87
N SER A 79 -11.23 9.66 4.18
CA SER A 79 -10.26 10.59 4.74
C SER A 79 -8.85 9.99 4.70
N ARG A 80 -7.87 10.82 4.34
CA ARG A 80 -6.44 10.47 4.38
C ARG A 80 -5.84 10.58 5.78
N LYS A 81 -6.61 11.06 6.77
CA LYS A 81 -6.11 11.23 8.14
C LYS A 81 -5.97 9.85 8.81
N PRO A 82 -4.80 9.54 9.38
CA PRO A 82 -4.60 8.26 10.05
C PRO A 82 -5.51 8.19 11.28
N GLN A 83 -6.32 7.12 11.35
CA GLN A 83 -7.07 6.79 12.55
C GLN A 83 -6.24 5.91 13.47
N TYR A 84 -6.13 6.33 14.73
CA TYR A 84 -5.39 5.58 15.75
C TYR A 84 -6.03 4.22 16.05
N LYS A 85 -7.36 4.17 15.97
CA LYS A 85 -8.17 2.99 16.26
C LYS A 85 -8.47 2.23 14.96
N GLN A 86 -8.02 0.97 14.89
CA GLN A 86 -8.13 0.13 13.70
C GLN A 86 -9.58 -0.27 13.34
N ASP A 87 -10.48 -0.25 14.32
CA ASP A 87 -11.91 -0.51 14.18
C ASP A 87 -12.71 0.71 13.67
N ARG A 88 -12.02 1.83 13.37
CA ARG A 88 -12.66 3.09 12.96
C ARG A 88 -12.18 3.57 11.61
N VAL A 89 -13.12 4.13 10.85
CA VAL A 89 -12.88 4.73 9.54
C VAL A 89 -13.33 6.18 9.56
N ALA A 90 -12.48 7.07 9.06
CA ALA A 90 -12.78 8.47 8.85
C ALA A 90 -13.15 8.70 7.38
N LEU A 91 -14.23 9.42 7.12
CA LEU A 91 -14.74 9.70 5.79
C LEU A 91 -15.47 11.05 5.74
N ASP A 92 -15.50 11.67 4.58
CA ASP A 92 -16.30 12.85 4.27
C ASP A 92 -17.51 12.39 3.45
N ALA A 93 -18.71 12.86 3.79
CA ALA A 93 -19.93 12.46 3.09
C ALA A 93 -21.05 13.50 3.22
N TYR A 94 -22.08 13.31 2.40
CA TYR A 94 -23.33 14.03 2.48
C TYR A 94 -24.43 13.15 3.07
N PHE A 95 -25.38 13.74 3.77
CA PHE A 95 -26.54 13.08 4.34
C PHE A 95 -27.71 14.05 4.44
N ASP A 96 -28.93 13.54 4.60
CA ASP A 96 -30.10 14.40 4.78
C ASP A 96 -30.35 14.64 6.28
N ASP A 97 -30.65 15.87 6.65
CA ASP A 97 -31.10 16.21 8.00
C ASP A 97 -32.55 15.78 8.25
N ALA A 98 -33.05 16.00 9.47
CA ALA A 98 -34.41 15.63 9.86
C ALA A 98 -35.52 16.35 9.04
N VAL A 99 -35.18 17.43 8.33
CA VAL A 99 -36.10 18.22 7.49
C VAL A 99 -35.92 17.85 6.00
N GLY A 100 -34.95 16.99 5.68
CA GLY A 100 -34.63 16.57 4.32
C GLY A 100 -33.68 17.52 3.59
N ASN A 101 -33.04 18.46 4.27
CA ASN A 101 -31.98 19.26 3.64
C ASN A 101 -30.68 18.47 3.63
N GLU A 102 -29.97 18.56 2.51
CA GLU A 102 -28.67 17.93 2.38
C GLU A 102 -27.61 18.68 3.20
N GLN A 103 -26.88 17.94 4.01
CA GLN A 103 -25.80 18.42 4.87
C GLN A 103 -24.50 17.69 4.55
N PHE A 104 -23.38 18.39 4.70
CA PHE A 104 -22.04 17.82 4.61
C PHE A 104 -21.50 17.52 6.02
N GLY A 105 -20.71 16.44 6.16
CA GLY A 105 -19.99 16.15 7.39
C GLY A 105 -18.74 15.31 7.18
N HIS A 106 -17.83 15.44 8.14
CA HIS A 106 -16.73 14.52 8.39
C HIS A 106 -17.17 13.52 9.46
N PHE A 107 -17.20 12.24 9.11
CA PHE A 107 -17.73 11.15 9.90
C PHE A 107 -16.62 10.23 10.40
N ILE A 108 -16.74 9.81 11.65
CA ILE A 108 -16.01 8.66 12.17
C ILE A 108 -17.03 7.54 12.40
N ILE A 109 -16.85 6.43 11.70
CA ILE A 109 -17.69 5.23 11.83
C ILE A 109 -16.86 4.06 12.33
N GLY A 110 -17.49 3.07 12.96
CA GLY A 110 -16.81 1.89 13.47
C GLY A 110 -17.65 0.63 13.43
N GLU A 111 -16.99 -0.52 13.57
CA GLU A 111 -17.66 -1.81 13.69
C GLU A 111 -18.16 -2.02 15.11
N ARG A 112 -19.31 -2.68 15.24
CA ARG A 112 -19.81 -3.08 16.56
C ARG A 112 -20.60 -4.36 16.50
N SER A 113 -20.26 -5.29 17.38
CA SER A 113 -21.02 -6.52 17.56
C SER A 113 -22.48 -6.20 17.93
N GLY A 114 -23.41 -6.83 17.20
CA GLY A 114 -24.85 -6.62 17.39
C GLY A 114 -25.48 -5.62 16.42
N PHE A 115 -24.69 -4.93 15.59
CA PHE A 115 -25.19 -4.09 14.51
C PHE A 115 -24.82 -4.71 13.15
N ASP A 116 -25.77 -4.69 12.22
CA ASP A 116 -25.61 -5.16 10.84
C ASP A 116 -25.00 -4.08 9.90
N LYS A 117 -24.83 -2.87 10.42
CA LYS A 117 -24.34 -1.69 9.72
C LYS A 117 -23.21 -1.04 10.53
N PRO A 118 -22.31 -0.30 9.87
CA PRO A 118 -21.33 0.53 10.58
C PRO A 118 -22.03 1.49 11.54
N VAL A 119 -21.48 1.65 12.73
CA VAL A 119 -22.02 2.54 13.76
C VAL A 119 -21.36 3.92 13.64
N LEU A 120 -22.16 4.97 13.66
CA LEU A 120 -21.68 6.34 13.71
C LEU A 120 -21.14 6.67 15.10
N ILE A 121 -19.84 6.96 15.17
CA ILE A 121 -19.16 7.34 16.42
C ILE A 121 -19.27 8.85 16.65
N THR A 122 -19.03 9.66 15.62
CA THR A 122 -19.14 11.13 15.67
C THR A 122 -19.18 11.73 14.27
N VAL A 123 -19.65 12.97 14.17
CA VAL A 123 -19.75 13.74 12.93
C VAL A 123 -19.53 15.23 13.21
N TRP A 124 -18.87 15.94 12.28
CA TRP A 124 -18.72 17.40 12.36
C TRP A 124 -18.63 18.10 11.00
N ARG A 125 -18.87 19.42 10.94
CA ARG A 125 -18.96 20.17 9.68
C ARG A 125 -17.62 20.56 9.06
N HIS A 126 -16.68 21.09 9.85
CA HIS A 126 -15.43 21.71 9.35
C HIS A 126 -14.18 21.32 10.17
N ASP A 127 -13.05 22.01 9.98
CA ASP A 127 -11.68 21.53 10.28
C ASP A 127 -11.47 20.79 11.62
N ALA A 128 -10.67 19.71 11.57
CA ALA A 128 -10.75 18.60 12.52
C ALA A 128 -10.07 18.87 13.89
N ASN A 129 -9.06 19.73 13.97
CA ASN A 129 -8.23 19.79 15.18
C ASN A 129 -8.91 20.49 16.36
N THR A 130 -9.72 21.52 16.10
CA THR A 130 -10.52 22.19 17.14
C THR A 130 -11.80 21.41 17.44
N GLU A 131 -12.36 20.74 16.43
CA GLU A 131 -13.56 19.90 16.56
C GLU A 131 -13.32 18.64 17.40
N GLU A 132 -12.12 18.05 17.37
CA GLU A 132 -11.75 16.93 18.25
C GLU A 132 -11.83 17.32 19.73
N HIS A 133 -11.15 18.42 20.11
CA HIS A 133 -11.19 18.94 21.49
C HIS A 133 -12.61 19.34 21.92
N LEU A 134 -13.35 20.02 21.03
CA LEU A 134 -14.74 20.41 21.30
C LEU A 134 -15.62 19.16 21.53
N SER A 135 -15.49 18.14 20.69
CA SER A 135 -16.23 16.87 20.82
C SER A 135 -15.95 16.16 22.14
N ASP A 136 -14.68 16.05 22.52
CA ASP A 136 -14.27 15.35 23.74
C ASP A 136 -14.72 16.09 25.00
N VAL A 137 -14.61 17.43 24.99
CA VAL A 137 -15.10 18.27 26.09
C VAL A 137 -16.62 18.17 26.21
N MET A 138 -17.38 18.28 25.11
CA MET A 138 -18.85 18.13 25.13
C MET A 138 -19.28 16.77 25.70
N SER A 139 -18.70 15.69 25.18
CA SER A 139 -18.97 14.32 25.63
C SER A 139 -18.70 14.14 27.13
N SER A 140 -17.61 14.73 27.62
CA SER A 140 -17.24 14.66 29.04
C SER A 140 -18.16 15.49 29.92
N LEU A 141 -18.54 16.70 29.49
CA LEU A 141 -19.50 17.54 30.19
C LEU A 141 -20.88 16.89 30.26
N ARG A 142 -21.37 16.29 29.17
CA ARG A 142 -22.64 15.54 29.16
C ARG A 142 -22.60 14.33 30.09
N LYS A 143 -21.55 13.52 30.04
CA LYS A 143 -21.41 12.34 30.93
C LYS A 143 -21.41 12.70 32.41
N ARG A 144 -21.01 13.93 32.75
CA ARG A 144 -21.09 14.46 34.13
C ARG A 144 -22.40 15.22 34.44
N GLY A 145 -23.35 15.25 33.50
CA GLY A 145 -24.65 15.91 33.68
C GLY A 145 -24.60 17.45 33.58
N VAL A 146 -23.48 18.03 33.13
CA VAL A 146 -23.32 19.48 32.94
C VAL A 146 -24.03 19.94 31.67
N LEU A 147 -24.09 19.07 30.65
CA LEU A 147 -24.77 19.30 29.38
C LEU A 147 -25.81 18.21 29.09
N SER A 148 -26.81 18.56 28.29
CA SER A 148 -27.80 17.62 27.73
C SER A 148 -27.89 17.80 26.21
N PRO A 149 -28.40 16.79 25.47
CA PRO A 149 -28.64 16.95 24.03
C PRO A 149 -29.56 18.14 23.71
N ALA A 150 -30.56 18.40 24.55
CA ALA A 150 -31.46 19.55 24.40
C ALA A 150 -30.71 20.89 24.54
N ALA A 151 -29.83 21.00 25.54
CA ALA A 151 -28.99 22.20 25.69
C ALA A 151 -28.06 22.40 24.49
N LEU A 152 -27.52 21.32 23.90
CA LEU A 152 -26.69 21.41 22.70
C LEU A 152 -27.48 21.85 21.46
N ILE A 153 -28.75 21.44 21.34
CA ILE A 153 -29.66 21.96 20.29
C ILE A 153 -29.87 23.47 20.46
N GLU A 154 -30.06 23.94 21.70
CA GLU A 154 -30.20 25.38 21.98
C GLU A 154 -28.95 26.19 21.64
N LEU A 155 -27.76 25.56 21.71
CA LEU A 155 -26.46 26.15 21.36
C LEU A 155 -26.12 26.04 19.87
N HIS A 156 -26.94 25.35 19.08
CA HIS A 156 -26.71 25.18 17.65
C HIS A 156 -26.60 26.51 16.87
N PRO A 157 -27.43 27.55 17.13
CA PRO A 157 -27.29 28.85 16.48
C PRO A 157 -25.93 29.53 16.75
N GLU A 158 -25.43 29.44 17.99
CA GLU A 158 -24.12 29.96 18.38
C GLU A 158 -22.96 29.15 17.77
N TYR A 159 -23.16 27.87 17.49
CA TYR A 159 -22.23 27.09 16.68
C TYR A 159 -22.23 27.57 15.21
N LEU A 160 -23.41 27.71 14.59
CA LEU A 160 -23.53 28.12 13.18
C LEU A 160 -23.01 29.52 12.91
N ASN A 161 -23.21 30.47 13.83
CA ASN A 161 -22.72 31.84 13.67
C ASN A 161 -21.22 31.99 14.01
N GLY A 162 -20.56 30.92 14.46
CA GLY A 162 -19.14 30.90 14.79
C GLY A 162 -18.80 31.46 16.19
N SER A 163 -19.78 31.61 17.08
CA SER A 163 -19.53 31.94 18.49
C SER A 163 -18.99 30.76 19.29
N ILE A 164 -19.22 29.52 18.83
CA ILE A 164 -18.65 28.29 19.40
C ILE A 164 -17.80 27.61 18.32
N ARG A 165 -16.50 27.94 18.28
CA ARG A 165 -15.53 27.31 17.35
C ARG A 165 -14.59 26.36 18.07
N THR A 166 -14.37 26.61 19.35
CA THR A 166 -13.43 25.89 20.20
C THR A 166 -14.10 25.44 21.50
N HIS A 167 -13.44 24.54 22.21
CA HIS A 167 -13.88 24.15 23.55
C HIS A 167 -13.82 25.32 24.54
N ASP A 168 -12.88 26.27 24.37
CA ASP A 168 -12.79 27.47 25.22
C ASP A 168 -14.02 28.36 25.05
N ASP A 169 -14.52 28.53 23.82
CA ASP A 169 -15.72 29.30 23.54
C ASP A 169 -16.95 28.68 24.22
N LEU A 170 -17.08 27.34 24.14
CA LEU A 170 -18.15 26.60 24.80
C LEU A 170 -18.07 26.79 26.33
N VAL A 171 -16.88 26.67 26.91
CA VAL A 171 -16.67 26.83 28.35
C VAL A 171 -16.98 28.25 28.81
N LEU A 172 -16.57 29.26 28.04
CA LEU A 172 -16.85 30.66 28.35
C LEU A 172 -18.36 30.91 28.32
N LEU A 173 -19.05 30.43 27.28
CA LEU A 173 -20.49 30.59 27.13
C LEU A 173 -21.26 29.88 28.25
N LEU A 174 -20.86 28.65 28.61
CA LEU A 174 -21.44 27.94 29.75
C LEU A 174 -21.16 28.64 31.07
N ALA A 175 -19.95 29.19 31.28
CA ALA A 175 -19.63 29.91 32.50
C ALA A 175 -20.52 31.14 32.73
N THR A 176 -21.04 31.77 31.67
CA THR A 176 -22.02 32.86 31.78
C THR A 176 -23.44 32.40 32.12
N ARG A 177 -23.77 31.12 31.88
CA ARG A 177 -25.11 30.54 32.08
C ARG A 177 -25.20 29.64 33.33
N MET A 178 -24.09 29.37 34.00
CA MET A 178 -24.00 28.37 35.07
C MET A 178 -23.66 28.96 36.44
N SER A 179 -23.98 28.20 37.49
CA SER A 179 -23.58 28.53 38.87
C SER A 179 -22.07 28.32 39.11
N MET A 180 -21.52 28.98 40.13
CA MET A 180 -20.09 28.89 40.50
C MET A 180 -19.61 27.44 40.76
N GLU A 181 -20.46 26.59 41.36
CA GLU A 181 -20.10 25.19 41.64
C GLU A 181 -20.01 24.36 40.35
N GLN A 182 -20.93 24.58 39.41
CA GLN A 182 -20.89 23.97 38.08
C GLN A 182 -19.67 24.42 37.27
N VAL A 183 -19.29 25.70 37.39
CA VAL A 183 -18.07 26.24 36.76
C VAL A 183 -16.81 25.56 37.30
N LYS A 184 -16.75 25.29 38.61
CA LYS A 184 -15.61 24.59 39.21
C LYS A 184 -15.49 23.15 38.70
N GLN A 185 -16.59 22.41 38.66
CA GLN A 185 -16.61 21.05 38.12
C GLN A 185 -16.27 21.01 36.63
N MET A 186 -16.77 21.97 35.86
CA MET A 186 -16.46 22.11 34.43
C MET A 186 -14.97 22.32 34.18
N LYS A 187 -14.28 23.18 34.95
CA LYS A 187 -12.84 23.43 34.78
C LYS A 187 -12.00 22.15 34.90
N GLU A 188 -12.31 21.30 35.87
CA GLU A 188 -11.59 20.04 36.08
C GLU A 188 -11.84 19.04 34.95
N VAL A 189 -13.08 18.98 34.42
CA VAL A 189 -13.44 18.12 33.28
C VAL A 189 -12.70 18.54 32.02
N VAL A 190 -12.68 19.85 31.75
CA VAL A 190 -12.03 20.42 30.56
C VAL A 190 -10.54 20.14 30.59
N ALA A 191 -9.87 20.41 31.71
CA ALA A 191 -8.43 20.18 31.84
C ALA A 191 -8.03 18.71 31.58
N ASN A 192 -8.80 17.76 32.12
CA ASN A 192 -8.54 16.34 31.91
C ASN A 192 -8.82 15.90 30.46
N SER A 193 -9.90 16.41 29.85
CA SER A 193 -10.26 16.05 28.47
C SER A 193 -9.22 16.58 27.50
N VAL A 194 -8.85 17.86 27.59
CA VAL A 194 -7.83 18.48 26.74
C VAL A 194 -6.48 17.79 26.86
N LYS A 195 -6.08 17.39 28.07
CA LYS A 195 -4.83 16.64 28.27
C LYS A 195 -4.86 15.30 27.50
N PHE A 196 -5.93 14.53 27.64
CA PHE A 196 -6.06 13.24 26.98
C PHE A 196 -6.11 13.38 25.44
N THR A 197 -6.87 14.35 24.92
CA THR A 197 -6.97 14.62 23.47
C THR A 197 -5.60 14.98 22.89
N ASN A 198 -4.82 15.84 23.57
CA ASN A 198 -3.47 16.19 23.14
C ASN A 198 -2.51 14.99 23.09
N GLU A 199 -2.58 14.08 24.06
CA GLU A 199 -1.78 12.85 24.07
C GLU A 199 -2.11 11.95 22.85
N VAL A 200 -3.39 11.84 22.49
CA VAL A 200 -3.84 11.06 21.32
C VAL A 200 -3.40 11.72 20.01
N ILE A 201 -3.54 13.04 19.88
CA ILE A 201 -3.11 13.80 18.69
C ILE A 201 -1.60 13.64 18.50
N ALA A 202 -0.80 13.79 19.55
CA ALA A 202 0.66 13.61 19.48
C ALA A 202 1.06 12.21 18.98
N GLN A 203 0.42 11.16 19.52
CA GLN A 203 0.67 9.78 19.07
C GLN A 203 0.32 9.58 17.59
N ARG A 204 -0.77 10.21 17.12
CA ARG A 204 -1.21 10.15 15.73
C ARG A 204 -0.22 10.83 14.80
N ASP A 205 0.25 12.03 15.16
CA ASP A 205 1.15 12.82 14.32
C ASP A 205 2.54 12.17 14.21
N ASP A 206 3.01 11.54 15.28
CA ASP A 206 4.22 10.69 15.26
C ASP A 206 4.06 9.49 14.33
N ALA A 207 2.91 8.81 14.36
CA ALA A 207 2.63 7.68 13.49
C ALA A 207 2.56 8.11 12.01
N LEU A 208 1.94 9.27 11.72
CA LEU A 208 1.89 9.84 10.38
C LEU A 208 3.29 10.13 9.84
N THR A 209 4.14 10.74 10.67
CA THR A 209 5.53 11.08 10.30
C THR A 209 6.35 9.82 10.00
N ARG A 210 6.18 8.75 10.79
CA ARG A 210 6.84 7.46 10.50
C ARG A 210 6.34 6.83 9.20
N ALA A 211 5.04 6.88 8.94
CA ALA A 211 4.44 6.32 7.74
C ALA A 211 4.90 7.04 6.46
N THR A 212 4.98 8.38 6.48
CA THR A 212 5.47 9.17 5.34
C THR A 212 6.94 8.92 5.05
N GLN A 213 7.78 8.83 6.08
CA GLN A 213 9.19 8.46 5.92
C GLN A 213 9.38 7.05 5.35
N ALA A 214 8.56 6.08 5.78
CA ALA A 214 8.61 4.72 5.24
C ALA A 214 8.19 4.67 3.77
N ALA A 215 7.13 5.39 3.40
CA ALA A 215 6.66 5.46 2.01
C ALA A 215 7.71 6.09 1.08
N GLU A 216 8.43 7.13 1.54
CA GLU A 216 9.47 7.78 0.75
C GLU A 216 10.68 6.86 0.55
N LYS A 217 11.12 6.16 1.60
CA LYS A 217 12.17 5.14 1.48
C LYS A 217 11.80 4.04 0.48
N LEU A 218 10.54 3.60 0.48
CA LEU A 218 10.07 2.56 -0.43
C LEU A 218 10.11 3.02 -1.89
N LYS A 219 9.77 4.29 -2.17
CA LYS A 219 9.88 4.86 -3.53
C LYS A 219 11.32 4.85 -4.03
N ILE A 220 12.28 5.28 -3.20
CA ILE A 220 13.71 5.28 -3.57
C ILE A 220 14.18 3.87 -3.91
N VAL A 221 13.88 2.89 -3.05
CA VAL A 221 14.26 1.48 -3.28
C VAL A 221 13.63 0.92 -4.56
N THR A 222 12.40 1.33 -4.89
CA THR A 222 11.72 0.88 -6.11
C THR A 222 12.42 1.43 -7.35
N VAL A 223 12.77 2.72 -7.37
CA VAL A 223 13.50 3.36 -8.48
C VAL A 223 14.87 2.72 -8.68
N GLU A 224 15.61 2.47 -7.60
CA GLU A 224 16.93 1.80 -7.68
C GLU A 224 16.82 0.38 -8.25
N LYS A 225 15.78 -0.36 -7.86
CA LYS A 225 15.54 -1.70 -8.38
C LYS A 225 15.19 -1.69 -9.87
N ASP A 226 14.33 -0.76 -10.30
CA ASP A 226 13.95 -0.63 -11.70
C ASP A 226 15.15 -0.26 -12.58
N GLN A 227 16.02 0.63 -12.11
CA GLN A 227 17.26 0.97 -12.80
C GLN A 227 18.21 -0.23 -12.91
N ALA A 228 18.37 -1.02 -11.83
CA ALA A 228 19.20 -2.22 -11.84
C ALA A 228 18.68 -3.30 -12.81
N VAL A 229 17.35 -3.47 -12.89
CA VAL A 229 16.71 -4.38 -13.85
C VAL A 229 16.98 -3.93 -15.29
N GLU A 230 16.82 -2.64 -15.56
CA GLU A 230 17.05 -2.07 -16.89
C GLU A 230 18.52 -2.17 -17.33
N ASP A 231 19.46 -1.93 -16.42
CA ASP A 231 20.90 -2.09 -16.70
C ASP A 231 21.28 -3.56 -16.93
N SER A 232 20.65 -4.50 -16.22
CA SER A 232 20.83 -5.93 -16.48
C SER A 232 20.30 -6.31 -17.86
N ARG A 233 19.11 -5.81 -18.23
CA ARG A 233 18.50 -6.04 -19.54
C ARG A 233 19.41 -5.58 -20.68
N LYS A 234 19.95 -4.36 -20.59
CA LYS A 234 20.90 -3.82 -21.59
C LYS A 234 22.16 -4.68 -21.73
N LYS A 235 22.70 -5.18 -20.62
CA LYS A 235 23.87 -6.08 -20.64
C LYS A 235 23.56 -7.40 -21.34
N ASP A 236 22.39 -7.98 -21.08
CA ASP A 236 21.98 -9.24 -21.70
C ASP A 236 21.69 -9.06 -23.20
N GLU A 237 21.11 -7.93 -23.61
CA GLU A 237 20.93 -7.57 -25.03
C GLU A 237 22.26 -7.41 -25.77
N GLU A 238 23.25 -6.77 -25.14
CA GLU A 238 24.58 -6.63 -25.71
C GLU A 238 25.29 -7.99 -25.84
N ILE A 239 25.16 -8.86 -24.84
CA ILE A 239 25.68 -10.24 -24.93
C ILE A 239 25.02 -11.00 -26.08
N ALA A 240 23.69 -10.92 -26.22
CA ALA A 240 22.96 -11.56 -27.32
C ALA A 240 23.37 -11.00 -28.70
N ARG A 241 23.67 -9.70 -28.79
CA ARG A 241 24.22 -9.07 -30.01
C ARG A 241 25.61 -9.62 -30.34
N LEU A 242 26.51 -9.66 -29.36
CA LEU A 242 27.87 -10.18 -29.52
C LEU A 242 27.89 -11.68 -29.85
N GLN A 243 26.98 -12.47 -29.27
CA GLN A 243 26.80 -13.88 -29.62
C GLN A 243 26.43 -14.02 -31.10
N ARG A 244 25.45 -13.26 -31.59
CA ARG A 244 25.07 -13.30 -33.02
C ARG A 244 26.21 -12.89 -33.96
N GLN A 245 27.01 -11.90 -33.58
CA GLN A 245 28.15 -11.43 -34.39
C GLN A 245 29.32 -12.41 -34.40
N SER A 246 29.61 -13.05 -33.26
CA SER A 246 30.75 -13.97 -33.13
C SER A 246 30.45 -15.40 -33.55
N LEU A 247 29.16 -15.78 -33.65
CA LEU A 247 28.72 -17.12 -34.00
C LEU A 247 29.19 -17.50 -35.40
N MET A 248 29.97 -18.57 -35.44
CA MET A 248 30.43 -19.19 -36.68
C MET A 248 29.54 -20.39 -37.01
N VAL A 249 29.27 -20.58 -38.30
CA VAL A 249 28.55 -21.76 -38.83
C VAL A 249 29.56 -22.75 -39.43
N PRO A 250 29.53 -24.04 -39.05
CA PRO A 250 30.45 -25.04 -39.58
C PRO A 250 30.14 -25.37 -41.05
N ASP A 251 31.19 -25.53 -41.86
CA ASP A 251 31.06 -26.00 -43.24
C ASP A 251 30.60 -27.46 -43.32
N ARG A 252 30.08 -27.89 -44.48
CA ARG A 252 29.75 -29.30 -44.71
C ARG A 252 30.97 -30.21 -44.50
N GLY A 253 30.77 -31.30 -43.77
CA GLY A 253 31.81 -32.29 -43.47
C GLY A 253 32.68 -31.96 -42.26
N VAL A 254 32.40 -30.87 -41.53
CA VAL A 254 33.03 -30.55 -40.26
C VAL A 254 32.33 -31.30 -39.11
N VAL A 255 33.11 -31.98 -38.29
CA VAL A 255 32.65 -32.59 -37.03
C VAL A 255 32.77 -31.55 -35.91
N VAL A 256 31.64 -31.19 -35.30
CA VAL A 256 31.59 -30.27 -34.16
C VAL A 256 31.57 -31.08 -32.87
N THR A 257 32.54 -30.85 -31.99
CA THR A 257 32.62 -31.49 -30.68
C THR A 257 32.39 -30.44 -29.58
N PRO A 258 31.29 -30.53 -28.82
CA PRO A 258 31.06 -29.63 -27.70
C PRO A 258 31.97 -29.97 -26.52
N SER A 259 32.36 -28.95 -25.77
CA SER A 259 33.01 -29.13 -24.46
C SER A 259 31.99 -29.38 -23.34
N ASN A 260 32.51 -29.70 -22.17
CA ASN A 260 31.79 -29.59 -20.92
C ASN A 260 31.37 -28.13 -20.62
N VAL A 261 30.45 -27.98 -19.66
CA VAL A 261 30.08 -26.66 -19.12
C VAL A 261 31.10 -26.27 -18.04
N ALA A 262 31.72 -25.11 -18.20
CA ALA A 262 32.66 -24.55 -17.22
C ALA A 262 32.54 -23.02 -17.16
N THR A 263 32.98 -22.42 -16.07
CA THR A 263 32.99 -20.96 -15.91
C THR A 263 34.24 -20.36 -16.55
N ILE A 264 34.12 -19.26 -17.30
CA ILE A 264 35.28 -18.48 -17.74
C ILE A 264 35.82 -17.72 -16.52
N VAL A 265 36.95 -18.16 -15.98
CA VAL A 265 37.61 -17.51 -14.85
C VAL A 265 38.31 -16.23 -15.31
N ASP A 266 38.99 -16.29 -16.45
CA ASP A 266 39.69 -15.15 -17.03
C ASP A 266 39.81 -15.26 -18.56
N VAL A 267 40.09 -14.14 -19.21
CA VAL A 267 40.29 -14.05 -20.66
C VAL A 267 41.55 -13.24 -20.93
N THR A 268 42.50 -13.84 -21.64
CA THR A 268 43.75 -13.18 -22.03
C THR A 268 43.94 -13.22 -23.54
N GLU A 269 44.81 -12.34 -24.03
CA GLU A 269 45.29 -12.37 -25.40
C GLU A 269 46.72 -12.89 -25.42
N GLY A 270 47.03 -13.74 -26.39
CA GLY A 270 48.36 -14.30 -26.57
C GLY A 270 48.62 -14.69 -28.01
N VAL A 271 49.57 -15.58 -28.21
CA VAL A 271 49.89 -16.16 -29.52
C VAL A 271 49.76 -17.69 -29.45
N GLN A 272 49.12 -18.29 -30.45
CA GLN A 272 48.92 -19.74 -30.50
C GLN A 272 48.77 -20.23 -31.95
N GLY A 273 49.33 -21.40 -32.26
CA GLY A 273 49.25 -22.04 -33.58
C GLY A 273 50.46 -21.80 -34.48
N ARG A 274 50.31 -22.08 -35.79
CA ARG A 274 51.41 -21.91 -36.75
C ARG A 274 51.71 -20.41 -36.91
N ASN A 275 53.00 -20.04 -36.96
CA ASN A 275 53.47 -18.66 -37.14
C ASN A 275 53.04 -17.67 -36.03
N ASN A 276 52.84 -18.12 -34.79
CA ASN A 276 52.53 -17.25 -33.64
C ASN A 276 51.31 -16.33 -33.87
N GLN A 277 50.23 -16.88 -34.42
CA GLN A 277 48.98 -16.14 -34.66
C GLN A 277 48.37 -15.61 -33.35
N ARG A 278 47.84 -14.39 -33.38
CA ARG A 278 47.09 -13.79 -32.26
C ARG A 278 45.92 -14.69 -31.85
N ALA A 279 45.76 -14.90 -30.55
CA ALA A 279 44.78 -15.82 -30.00
C ALA A 279 44.08 -15.27 -28.75
N ILE A 280 42.78 -15.52 -28.67
CA ILE A 280 41.98 -15.36 -27.45
C ILE A 280 42.18 -16.63 -26.63
N ILE A 281 42.53 -16.51 -25.36
CA ILE A 281 42.72 -17.63 -24.43
C ILE A 281 41.69 -17.52 -23.31
N LEU A 282 40.82 -18.52 -23.21
CA LEU A 282 39.86 -18.65 -22.12
C LEU A 282 40.47 -19.50 -21.02
N HIS A 283 40.57 -18.98 -19.82
CA HIS A 283 40.97 -19.73 -18.63
C HIS A 283 39.71 -20.21 -17.93
N MET A 284 39.54 -21.53 -17.84
CA MET A 284 38.30 -22.16 -17.41
C MET A 284 38.40 -22.68 -15.97
N SER A 285 37.26 -22.74 -15.27
CA SER A 285 37.19 -23.24 -13.89
C SER A 285 37.50 -24.72 -13.74
N ASP A 286 37.49 -25.48 -14.83
CA ASP A 286 37.86 -26.90 -14.86
C ASP A 286 39.37 -27.13 -15.04
N GLY A 287 40.17 -26.06 -15.02
CA GLY A 287 41.62 -26.09 -15.20
C GLY A 287 42.07 -26.10 -16.67
N THR A 288 41.14 -26.16 -17.64
CA THR A 288 41.49 -26.09 -19.07
C THR A 288 41.78 -24.67 -19.53
N SER A 289 42.60 -24.52 -20.57
CA SER A 289 42.83 -23.24 -21.25
C SER A 289 42.55 -23.40 -22.74
N ARG A 290 41.53 -22.71 -23.23
CA ARG A 290 40.97 -22.94 -24.57
C ARG A 290 41.29 -21.74 -25.45
N ALA A 291 42.00 -21.97 -26.55
CA ALA A 291 42.45 -20.91 -27.45
C ALA A 291 41.59 -20.80 -28.72
N ASN A 292 41.44 -19.59 -29.25
CA ASN A 292 40.90 -19.32 -30.57
C ASN A 292 41.78 -18.29 -31.27
N ASN A 293 42.42 -18.70 -32.36
CA ASN A 293 43.33 -17.87 -33.15
C ASN A 293 42.74 -17.50 -34.52
N TRP A 294 41.41 -17.50 -34.63
CA TRP A 294 40.73 -17.19 -35.87
C TRP A 294 40.53 -15.69 -36.03
N ASP A 295 41.13 -15.15 -37.07
CA ASP A 295 41.15 -13.71 -37.37
C ASP A 295 39.75 -13.15 -37.68
N ARG A 296 38.91 -13.94 -38.37
CA ARG A 296 37.54 -13.52 -38.69
C ARG A 296 36.70 -13.37 -37.41
N GLU A 297 36.13 -12.17 -37.25
CA GLU A 297 35.35 -11.77 -36.07
C GLU A 297 36.11 -11.90 -34.75
N TYR A 298 37.45 -11.76 -34.78
CA TYR A 298 38.29 -11.84 -33.58
C TYR A 298 37.83 -10.85 -32.50
N ASP A 299 37.66 -9.58 -32.84
CA ASP A 299 37.31 -8.54 -31.86
C ASP A 299 35.91 -8.75 -31.26
N SER A 300 34.94 -9.18 -32.08
CA SER A 300 33.59 -9.53 -31.62
C SER A 300 33.61 -10.70 -30.63
N ARG A 301 34.45 -11.71 -30.90
CA ARG A 301 34.62 -12.89 -30.05
C ARG A 301 35.38 -12.57 -28.76
N LEU A 302 36.39 -11.70 -28.82
CA LEU A 302 37.11 -11.21 -27.65
C LEU A 302 36.17 -10.41 -26.73
N LYS A 303 35.37 -9.49 -27.30
CA LYS A 303 34.35 -8.74 -26.55
C LYS A 303 33.34 -9.66 -25.89
N LEU A 304 32.86 -10.68 -26.62
CA LEU A 304 31.97 -11.69 -26.03
C LEU A 304 32.64 -12.43 -24.87
N ALA A 305 33.87 -12.92 -25.07
CA ALA A 305 34.59 -13.66 -24.04
C ALA A 305 34.76 -12.81 -22.76
N LEU A 306 35.18 -11.55 -22.91
CA LEU A 306 35.32 -10.61 -21.80
C LEU A 306 33.97 -10.36 -21.09
N ALA A 307 32.89 -10.17 -21.85
CA ALA A 307 31.55 -9.97 -21.30
C ALA A 307 30.99 -11.23 -20.58
N LEU A 308 31.52 -12.41 -20.89
CA LEU A 308 31.14 -13.69 -20.29
C LEU A 308 32.07 -14.14 -19.16
N LYS A 309 33.08 -13.34 -18.78
CA LYS A 309 33.91 -13.63 -17.60
C LYS A 309 33.04 -13.79 -16.35
N GLY A 310 33.27 -14.86 -15.60
CA GLY A 310 32.48 -15.26 -14.44
C GLY A 310 31.18 -16.03 -14.76
N LYS A 311 30.78 -16.13 -16.03
CA LYS A 311 29.58 -16.89 -16.45
C LYS A 311 29.92 -18.34 -16.82
N LYS A 312 28.96 -19.24 -16.63
CA LYS A 312 29.03 -20.62 -17.14
C LYS A 312 28.79 -20.63 -18.64
N VAL A 313 29.67 -21.31 -19.36
CA VAL A 313 29.60 -21.41 -20.81
C VAL A 313 29.87 -22.83 -21.27
N ARG A 314 29.43 -23.13 -22.48
CA ARG A 314 29.90 -24.25 -23.29
C ARG A 314 30.66 -23.69 -24.49
N THR A 315 31.69 -24.38 -24.92
CA THR A 315 32.39 -24.08 -26.18
C THR A 315 32.30 -25.27 -27.13
N ASP A 316 32.73 -25.10 -28.36
CA ASP A 316 32.88 -26.19 -29.31
C ASP A 316 34.25 -26.14 -30.00
N VAL A 317 34.67 -27.27 -30.55
CA VAL A 317 35.85 -27.37 -31.42
C VAL A 317 35.45 -28.09 -32.71
N TRP A 318 36.04 -27.68 -33.82
CA TRP A 318 35.65 -28.13 -35.15
C TRP A 318 36.78 -28.89 -35.81
N ASN A 319 36.50 -30.12 -36.27
CA ASN A 319 37.47 -30.98 -36.92
C ASN A 319 37.04 -31.30 -38.36
N ARG A 320 37.99 -31.19 -39.29
CA ARG A 320 37.86 -31.67 -40.67
C ARG A 320 38.56 -33.03 -40.81
N PRO A 321 38.30 -33.80 -41.88
CA PRO A 321 39.08 -35.01 -42.16
C PRO A 321 40.58 -34.71 -42.14
N GLY A 322 41.33 -35.44 -41.30
CA GLY A 322 42.77 -35.23 -41.10
C GLY A 322 43.17 -34.24 -40.01
N THR A 323 42.23 -33.63 -39.27
CA THR A 323 42.52 -32.79 -38.09
C THR A 323 42.03 -33.44 -36.79
N ASN A 324 42.68 -33.13 -35.67
CA ASN A 324 42.33 -33.65 -34.34
C ASN A 324 42.51 -32.60 -33.22
N TYR A 325 41.83 -31.47 -33.36
CA TYR A 325 41.74 -30.44 -32.34
C TYR A 325 40.89 -30.92 -31.16
N LYS A 326 41.43 -30.70 -29.96
CA LYS A 326 40.83 -31.05 -28.67
C LYS A 326 40.16 -29.83 -28.03
N TRP A 327 38.96 -30.01 -27.48
CA TRP A 327 38.17 -28.91 -26.91
C TRP A 327 38.82 -28.35 -25.64
N GLU A 328 39.64 -29.14 -24.96
CA GLU A 328 40.42 -28.76 -23.78
C GLU A 328 41.46 -27.67 -24.11
N ASN A 329 41.87 -27.58 -25.38
CA ASN A 329 42.93 -26.69 -25.84
C ASN A 329 42.42 -25.62 -26.82
N TRP A 330 41.30 -25.86 -27.50
CA TRP A 330 40.80 -25.02 -28.59
C TRP A 330 39.30 -24.80 -28.52
N PHE A 331 38.86 -23.64 -28.99
CA PHE A 331 37.43 -23.38 -29.18
C PHE A 331 37.12 -22.62 -30.47
N LYS A 332 35.86 -22.68 -30.92
CA LYS A 332 35.32 -21.95 -32.06
C LYS A 332 34.26 -20.94 -31.64
N ASN A 333 33.20 -21.42 -31.01
CA ASN A 333 32.11 -20.62 -30.50
C ASN A 333 32.05 -20.69 -28.97
N ILE A 334 31.39 -19.70 -28.37
CA ILE A 334 31.08 -19.64 -26.94
C ILE A 334 29.56 -19.53 -26.79
N TYR A 335 28.97 -20.43 -26.03
CA TYR A 335 27.54 -20.52 -25.76
C TYR A 335 27.28 -20.28 -24.28
N VAL A 336 26.40 -19.33 -23.96
CA VAL A 336 25.93 -19.13 -22.58
C VAL A 336 25.00 -20.28 -22.21
N VAL A 337 25.12 -20.79 -20.98
CA VAL A 337 24.35 -21.92 -20.44
C VAL A 337 23.36 -21.43 -19.40
#